data_AF-A0A7V3JRX7-F1
#
_entry.id   AF-A0A7V3JRX7-F1
#
_cell.length_a   1.000
_cell.length_b   1.000
_cell.length_c   1.000
_cell.angle_alpha   90.00
_cell.angle_beta   90.00
_cell.angle_gamma   90.00
#
_symmetry.space_group_name_H-M   'P 1'
#
loop_
_entity.id
_entity.type
_entity.pdbx_description
1 polymer ?
#
loop_
_entity_poly.entity_id
_entity_poly.type
_entity_poly.pdbx_seq_one_letter_code
_entity_poly.pdbx_strand_id
1 'polypeptide(L)'
;MVDTREAGFSPFGGVNIAVKVVGGVATLEVPEEIRKKVSEKPLAPPEPPHNGWKILDIIDYIPAYEEKPIKTSKGSFLVIVKAEPVMASGNFDYRTELGEPLYWLNWVYKISWKPIEG
;
A
#
# COMPACT_ATOMS: atom_id res chain seq x y z
N MET A 1 2.92 -5.29 3.38
CA MET A 1 2.91 -6.47 4.27
C MET A 1 1.60 -7.19 4.11
N VAL A 2 1.66 -8.48 3.83
CA VAL A 2 0.49 -9.35 3.72
C VAL A 2 0.52 -10.44 4.79
N ASP A 3 -0.57 -10.55 5.55
CA ASP A 3 -0.84 -11.65 6.46
C ASP A 3 -1.99 -12.52 5.92
N THR A 4 -1.88 -13.83 6.08
CA THR A 4 -2.80 -14.80 5.49
C THR A 4 -3.12 -15.93 6.46
N ARG A 5 -4.40 -16.30 6.56
CA ARG A 5 -4.85 -17.45 7.35
C ARG A 5 -6.04 -18.16 6.71
N GLU A 6 -6.13 -19.46 6.90
CA GLU A 6 -7.34 -20.22 6.55
C GLU A 6 -8.52 -19.73 7.40
N ALA A 7 -9.68 -19.55 6.76
CA ALA A 7 -10.89 -19.00 7.38
C ALA A 7 -12.14 -19.86 7.13
N GLY A 8 -12.01 -21.01 6.47
CA GLY A 8 -13.12 -21.95 6.24
C GLY A 8 -13.18 -22.45 4.80
N PHE A 9 -14.39 -22.61 4.28
CA PHE A 9 -14.65 -23.15 2.94
C PHE A 9 -14.94 -22.05 1.91
N SER A 10 -14.42 -22.21 0.70
CA SER A 10 -14.85 -21.48 -0.51
C SER A 10 -14.82 -22.43 -1.72
N PRO A 11 -15.49 -22.12 -2.83
CA PRO A 11 -15.42 -22.93 -4.05
C PRO A 11 -14.05 -22.85 -4.76
N PHE A 12 -13.09 -22.07 -4.26
CA PHE A 12 -11.77 -21.86 -4.88
C PHE A 12 -10.74 -22.83 -4.28
N GLY A 13 -10.90 -24.12 -4.58
CA GLY A 13 -10.05 -25.20 -4.04
C GLY A 13 -10.50 -25.74 -2.69
N GLY A 14 -11.75 -25.46 -2.28
CA GLY A 14 -12.33 -25.97 -1.04
C GLY A 14 -11.84 -25.27 0.23
N VAL A 15 -11.15 -24.14 0.09
CA VAL A 15 -10.60 -23.35 1.19
C VAL A 15 -10.89 -21.86 0.99
N ASN A 16 -11.25 -21.18 2.07
CA ASN A 16 -11.32 -19.72 2.13
C ASN A 16 -10.09 -19.19 2.86
N ILE A 17 -9.42 -18.20 2.29
CA ILE A 17 -8.21 -17.62 2.88
C ILE A 17 -8.52 -16.15 3.22
N ALA A 18 -8.48 -15.82 4.51
CA ALA A 18 -8.53 -14.45 4.97
C ALA A 18 -7.16 -13.80 4.74
N VAL A 19 -7.17 -12.64 4.09
CA VAL A 19 -5.96 -11.89 3.73
C VAL A 19 -6.07 -10.50 4.32
N LYS A 20 -5.09 -10.13 5.16
CA LYS A 20 -4.97 -8.79 5.74
C LYS A 20 -3.77 -8.09 5.12
N VAL A 21 -4.01 -6.93 4.51
CA VAL A 21 -2.98 -6.15 3.82
C VAL A 21 -2.78 -4.83 4.52
N VAL A 22 -1.51 -4.44 4.69
CA VAL A 22 -1.10 -3.10 5.10
C VAL A 22 -0.18 -2.55 4.01
N GLY A 23 -0.61 -1.44 3.41
CA GLY A 23 0.14 -0.67 2.43
C GLY A 23 0.62 0.65 3.03
N GLY A 24 1.85 1.04 2.69
CA GLY A 24 2.43 2.33 3.01
C GLY A 24 2.89 3.03 1.75
N VAL A 25 3.28 4.30 1.88
CA VAL A 25 3.92 5.07 0.82
C VAL A 25 5.26 5.57 1.31
N ALA A 26 6.26 5.48 0.44
CA ALA A 26 7.54 6.17 0.62
C ALA A 26 7.93 6.81 -0.71
N THR A 27 8.53 7.98 -0.62
CA THR A 27 9.12 8.72 -1.73
C THR A 27 10.46 8.11 -2.09
N LEU A 28 10.63 7.75 -3.38
CA LEU A 28 11.92 7.31 -3.91
C LEU A 28 12.80 8.51 -4.28
N GLU A 29 12.19 9.51 -4.90
CA GLU A 29 12.84 10.75 -5.29
C GLU A 29 11.84 11.90 -5.15
N VAL A 30 12.32 13.04 -4.66
CA VAL A 30 11.58 14.30 -4.62
C VAL A 30 12.40 15.33 -5.39
N PRO A 31 11.84 15.95 -6.46
CA PRO A 31 12.54 16.98 -7.21
C PRO A 31 13.08 18.09 -6.30
N GLU A 32 14.29 18.57 -6.56
CA GLU A 32 14.97 19.53 -5.69
C GLU A 32 14.15 20.81 -5.45
N GLU A 33 13.44 21.29 -6.47
CA GLU A 33 12.55 22.45 -6.36
C GLU A 33 11.45 22.22 -5.31
N ILE A 34 10.85 21.02 -5.30
CA ILE A 34 9.82 20.65 -4.33
C ILE A 34 10.43 20.50 -2.94
N ARG A 35 11.61 19.89 -2.85
CA ARG A 35 12.35 19.74 -1.58
C ARG A 35 12.68 21.10 -0.96
N LYS A 36 13.15 22.06 -1.76
CA LYS A 36 13.40 23.45 -1.32
C LYS A 36 12.13 24.15 -0.86
N LYS A 37 11.00 23.94 -1.54
CA LYS A 37 9.70 24.54 -1.15
C LYS A 37 9.24 24.09 0.24
N VAL A 38 9.61 22.88 0.67
CA VAL A 38 9.21 22.33 1.96
C VAL A 38 10.30 22.36 3.03
N SER A 39 11.53 22.80 2.73
CA SER A 39 12.67 22.69 3.67
C SER A 39 12.46 23.46 4.97
N GLU A 40 11.88 24.67 4.88
CA GLU A 40 11.59 25.54 6.03
C GLU A 40 10.21 25.27 6.66
N LYS A 41 9.49 24.26 6.18
CA LYS A 41 8.17 23.92 6.73
C LYS A 41 8.32 23.18 8.06
N PRO A 42 7.31 23.28 8.95
CA PRO A 42 7.30 22.53 10.19
C PRO A 42 7.34 21.01 9.92
N LEU A 43 7.94 20.28 10.85
CA LEU A 43 7.84 18.82 10.86
C LEU A 43 6.38 18.40 11.01
N ALA A 44 6.02 17.33 10.32
CA ALA A 44 4.69 16.75 10.43
C ALA A 44 4.43 16.25 11.86
N PRO A 45 3.22 16.50 12.41
CA PRO A 45 2.81 15.90 13.67
C PRO A 45 2.63 14.37 13.52
N PRO A 46 2.53 13.62 14.64
CA PRO A 46 2.32 12.17 14.60
C PRO A 46 1.01 11.75 13.91
N GLU A 47 -0.02 12.58 14.04
CA GLU A 47 -1.29 12.41 13.32
C GLU A 47 -1.28 13.22 12.03
N PRO A 48 -2.01 12.79 10.98
CA PRO A 48 -2.09 13.56 9.73
C PRO A 48 -2.60 14.99 9.99
N PRO A 49 -1.93 16.03 9.44
CA PRO A 49 -2.44 17.39 9.52
C PRO A 49 -3.88 17.51 9.02
N HIS A 50 -4.70 18.35 9.64
CA HIS A 50 -6.10 18.51 9.22
C HIS A 50 -6.26 19.41 7.97
N ASN A 51 -5.22 20.17 7.59
CA ASN A 51 -5.22 21.15 6.51
C ASN A 51 -3.99 20.98 5.59
N GLY A 52 -4.00 21.68 4.44
CA GLY A 52 -2.86 21.71 3.50
C GLY A 52 -2.83 20.58 2.46
N TRP A 53 -3.76 19.62 2.55
CA TRP A 53 -3.89 18.52 1.59
C TRP A 53 -4.46 18.99 0.25
N LYS A 54 -3.86 18.48 -0.83
CA LYS A 54 -4.31 18.68 -2.20
C LYS A 54 -4.39 17.34 -2.90
N ILE A 55 -5.51 17.08 -3.58
CA ILE A 55 -5.64 15.91 -4.44
C ILE A 55 -4.62 16.02 -5.57
N LEU A 56 -3.94 14.91 -5.83
CA LEU A 56 -2.95 14.77 -6.89
C LEU A 56 -3.46 13.75 -7.91
N ASP A 57 -3.18 14.01 -9.18
CA ASP A 57 -3.42 13.04 -10.24
C ASP A 57 -2.35 11.95 -10.22
N ILE A 58 -2.78 10.70 -10.36
CA ILE A 58 -1.89 9.56 -10.58
C ILE A 58 -1.71 9.45 -12.10
N ILE A 59 -0.55 9.89 -12.60
CA ILE A 59 -0.27 9.90 -14.05
C ILE A 59 0.15 8.52 -14.56
N ASP A 60 0.84 7.73 -13.72
CA ASP A 60 1.26 6.37 -14.03
C ASP A 60 1.48 5.57 -12.73
N TYR A 61 1.44 4.24 -12.82
CA TYR A 61 1.77 3.35 -11.71
C TYR A 61 2.15 1.95 -12.17
N ILE A 62 3.02 1.30 -11.39
CA ILE A 62 3.21 -0.15 -11.42
C ILE A 62 2.53 -0.72 -10.17
N PRO A 63 1.60 -1.69 -10.30
CA PRO A 63 0.96 -2.30 -9.14
C PRO A 63 1.99 -2.90 -8.18
N ALA A 64 1.85 -2.64 -6.88
CA ALA A 64 2.63 -3.35 -5.89
C ALA A 64 2.16 -4.81 -5.82
N TYR A 65 3.10 -5.74 -5.76
CA TYR A 65 2.85 -7.17 -5.90
C TYR A 65 3.49 -7.93 -4.74
N GLU A 66 2.71 -8.80 -4.09
CA GLU A 66 3.22 -9.70 -3.05
C GLU A 66 2.63 -11.11 -3.24
N GLU A 67 3.50 -12.11 -3.23
CA GLU A 67 3.13 -13.53 -3.20
C GLU A 67 3.36 -14.09 -1.81
N LYS A 68 2.37 -14.81 -1.29
CA LYS A 68 2.42 -15.39 0.05
C LYS A 68 2.00 -16.85 0.02
N PRO A 69 2.95 -17.80 0.14
CA PRO A 69 2.62 -19.20 0.34
C PRO A 69 1.95 -19.41 1.70
N ILE A 70 0.92 -20.26 1.74
CA ILE A 70 0.22 -20.68 2.95
C ILE A 70 -0.07 -22.18 2.91
N LYS A 71 0.07 -22.85 4.06
CA LYS A 71 -0.40 -24.23 4.26
C LYS A 71 -1.82 -24.21 4.82
N THR A 72 -2.70 -25.01 4.22
CA THR A 72 -4.11 -25.13 4.60
C THR A 72 -4.49 -26.59 4.83
N SER A 73 -5.70 -26.83 5.33
CA SER A 73 -6.31 -28.16 5.44
C SER A 73 -6.51 -28.85 4.07
N LYS A 74 -6.49 -28.10 2.97
CA LYS A 74 -6.64 -28.59 1.59
C LYS A 74 -5.33 -28.64 0.79
N GLY A 75 -4.19 -28.44 1.45
CA GLY A 75 -2.87 -28.40 0.83
C GLY A 75 -2.26 -26.99 0.80
N SER A 76 -1.20 -26.83 0.02
CA SER A 76 -0.47 -25.56 -0.09
C SER A 76 -1.07 -24.66 -1.17
N PHE A 77 -1.25 -23.39 -0.86
CA PHE A 77 -1.76 -22.37 -1.78
C PHE A 77 -0.79 -21.21 -1.87
N LEU A 78 -0.77 -20.56 -3.03
CA LEU A 78 -0.09 -19.29 -3.26
C LEU A 78 -1.13 -18.19 -3.29
N VAL A 79 -1.12 -17.33 -2.28
CA VAL A 79 -1.90 -16.10 -2.26
C VAL A 79 -1.16 -15.03 -3.05
N ILE A 80 -1.88 -14.33 -3.91
CA ILE A 80 -1.36 -13.25 -4.75
C ILE A 80 -2.13 -11.98 -4.40
N VAL A 81 -1.41 -10.94 -4.00
CA VAL A 81 -1.96 -9.62 -3.72
C VAL A 81 -1.38 -8.62 -4.71
N LYS A 82 -2.26 -7.97 -5.46
CA LYS A 82 -1.94 -6.81 -6.32
C LYS A 82 -2.57 -5.57 -5.71
N ALA A 83 -1.76 -4.58 -5.34
CA ALA A 83 -2.24 -3.30 -4.81
C ALA A 83 -2.11 -2.20 -5.86
N GLU A 84 -3.21 -1.53 -6.14
CA GLU A 84 -3.29 -0.43 -7.12
C GLU A 84 -3.61 0.87 -6.40
N PRO A 85 -2.81 1.94 -6.58
CA PRO A 85 -3.16 3.24 -6.05
C PRO A 85 -4.33 3.83 -6.84
N VAL A 86 -5.36 4.30 -6.16
CA VAL A 86 -6.59 4.83 -6.79
C VAL A 86 -6.85 6.30 -6.47
N MET A 87 -6.25 6.81 -5.39
CA MET A 87 -6.30 8.23 -5.03
C MET A 87 -4.97 8.61 -4.41
N ALA A 88 -4.49 9.81 -4.72
CA ALA A 88 -3.31 10.40 -4.12
C ALA A 88 -3.63 11.79 -3.58
N SER A 89 -3.03 12.12 -2.44
CA SER A 89 -3.09 13.45 -1.85
C SER A 89 -1.71 13.84 -1.35
N GLY A 90 -1.32 15.10 -1.57
CA GLY A 90 -0.05 15.66 -1.12
C GLY A 90 -0.25 16.83 -0.17
N ASN A 91 0.64 16.97 0.81
CA ASN A 91 0.71 18.12 1.70
C ASN A 91 2.11 18.72 1.65
N PHE A 92 2.17 19.99 1.28
CA PHE A 92 3.42 20.76 1.10
C PHE A 92 3.60 21.85 2.17
N ASP A 93 2.68 21.93 3.13
CA ASP A 93 2.76 22.86 4.26
C ASP A 93 3.53 22.26 5.46
N TYR A 94 3.83 20.97 5.39
CA TYR A 94 4.63 20.21 6.36
C TYR A 94 5.72 19.42 5.64
N ARG A 95 6.74 19.01 6.40
CA ARG A 95 7.79 18.12 5.92
C ARG A 95 7.94 16.87 6.79
N THR A 96 8.38 15.77 6.18
CA THR A 96 8.85 14.58 6.89
C THR A 96 10.18 14.84 7.60
N GLU A 97 10.61 13.91 8.45
CA GLU A 97 11.95 13.92 9.05
C GLU A 97 13.06 13.91 7.98
N LEU A 98 12.78 13.39 6.79
CA LEU A 98 13.69 13.38 5.64
C LEU A 98 13.64 14.69 4.81
N GLY A 99 12.86 15.69 5.24
CA GLY A 99 12.73 16.96 4.55
C GLY A 99 11.88 16.91 3.28
N GLU A 100 10.95 15.97 3.20
CA GLU A 100 10.11 15.72 2.02
C GLU A 100 8.65 16.09 2.28
N PRO A 101 7.85 16.38 1.24
CA PRO A 101 6.40 16.58 1.41
C PRO A 101 5.74 15.32 1.95
N LEU A 102 4.54 15.48 2.52
CA LEU A 102 3.72 14.33 2.90
C LEU A 102 2.92 13.86 1.70
N TYR A 103 2.88 12.55 1.51
CA TYR A 103 2.00 11.91 0.52
C TYR A 103 1.12 10.90 1.22
N TRP A 104 -0.12 10.80 0.76
CA TRP A 104 -1.08 9.81 1.21
C TRP A 104 -1.74 9.16 0.01
N LEU A 105 -1.79 7.83 0.01
CA LEU A 105 -2.45 7.07 -1.04
C LEU A 105 -3.58 6.23 -0.49
N ASN A 106 -4.61 6.07 -1.32
CA ASN A 106 -5.63 5.06 -1.14
C ASN A 106 -5.41 3.94 -2.15
N TRP A 107 -5.64 2.70 -1.72
CA TRP A 107 -5.27 1.51 -2.47
C TRP A 107 -6.47 0.59 -2.66
N VAL A 108 -6.57 -0.03 -3.84
CA VAL A 108 -7.42 -1.19 -4.08
C VAL A 108 -6.55 -2.45 -4.09
N TYR A 109 -6.95 -3.45 -3.29
CA TYR A 109 -6.25 -4.72 -3.21
C TYR A 109 -7.00 -5.81 -3.98
N LYS A 110 -6.41 -6.31 -5.06
CA LYS A 110 -6.89 -7.47 -5.82
C LYS A 110 -6.23 -8.71 -5.26
N ILE A 111 -7.00 -9.48 -4.51
CA ILE A 111 -6.55 -10.69 -3.82
C ILE A 111 -7.05 -11.91 -4.59
N SER A 112 -6.17 -12.86 -4.82
CA SER A 112 -6.49 -14.17 -5.39
C SER A 112 -5.60 -15.25 -4.80
N TRP A 113 -5.95 -16.51 -4.99
CA TRP A 113 -5.07 -17.62 -4.63
C TRP A 113 -5.26 -18.80 -5.57
N LYS A 114 -4.22 -19.61 -5.69
CA LYS A 114 -4.22 -20.87 -6.45
C LYS A 114 -3.49 -21.96 -5.69
N PRO A 115 -3.81 -23.25 -5.91
CA PRO A 115 -3.00 -24.35 -5.41
C PRO A 115 -1.55 -24.20 -5.91
N ILE A 116 -0.59 -24.54 -5.06
CA ILE A 116 0.78 -24.78 -5.50
C ILE A 116 0.82 -26.24 -5.94
N GLU A 117 1.00 -26.50 -7.23
CA GLU A 117 1.22 -27.87 -7.72
C GLU A 117 2.38 -28.49 -6.93
N GLY A 118 2.17 -29.70 -6.43
CA GLY A 118 3.20 -30.50 -5.78
C GLY A 118 4.07 -31.24 -6.78
#